data_AF-A0A258HJR4-F1
#
_entry.id   AF-A0A258HJR4-F1
#
_cell.length_a   1.000
_cell.length_b   1.000
_cell.length_c   1.000
_cell.angle_alpha   90.00
_cell.angle_beta   90.00
_cell.angle_gamma   90.00
#
_symmetry.space_group_name_H-M   'P 1'
#
loop_
_entity.id
_entity.type
_entity.pdbx_description
1 polymer ?
#
loop_
_entity_poly.entity_id
_entity_poly.type
_entity_poly.pdbx_seq_one_letter_code
_entity_poly.pdbx_strand_id
1 'polypeptide(L)'
;MARVSKKAAGSVAAADAPDAAVLEPIARQALGEITRPAHVGALRDVVVADDVATVRFSTTQGGYPGWYWTVSIAVNPGMQPSVLETELMPAEGALVAPDWVPWADRLEDYLAQQALEGELAGDDGDS
;
A
#
# COMPACT_ATOMS: atom_id res chain seq x y z
N MET A 1 -7.59 -18.41 39.07
CA MET A 1 -7.45 -17.39 38.00
C MET A 1 -6.00 -16.91 37.99
N ALA A 2 -5.20 -17.33 37.00
CA ALA A 2 -3.80 -16.93 36.89
C ALA A 2 -3.68 -15.68 35.98
N ARG A 3 -2.97 -14.65 36.44
CA ARG A 3 -2.67 -13.46 35.62
C ARG A 3 -1.51 -13.81 34.68
N VAL A 4 -1.75 -13.73 33.38
CA VAL A 4 -0.68 -13.78 32.37
C VAL A 4 -0.05 -12.40 32.31
N SER A 5 1.18 -12.28 32.81
CA SER A 5 1.99 -11.07 32.62
C SER A 5 2.48 -11.02 31.18
N LYS A 6 2.01 -10.04 30.40
CA LYS A 6 2.54 -9.72 29.07
C LYS A 6 3.96 -9.19 29.24
N LYS A 7 4.95 -9.96 28.79
CA LYS A 7 6.36 -9.56 28.78
C LYS A 7 6.49 -8.37 27.81
N ALA A 8 6.94 -7.22 28.32
CA ALA A 8 7.27 -6.08 27.47
C ALA A 8 8.44 -6.47 26.56
N ALA A 9 8.30 -6.27 25.26
CA ALA A 9 9.41 -6.34 24.32
C ALA A 9 10.43 -5.28 24.72
N GLY A 10 11.67 -5.71 24.98
CA GLY A 10 12.75 -4.82 25.37
C GLY A 10 13.05 -3.83 24.26
N SER A 11 13.01 -2.54 24.56
CA SER A 11 13.61 -1.51 23.72
C SER A 11 15.12 -1.71 23.76
N VAL A 12 15.68 -2.14 22.63
CA VAL A 12 17.12 -1.96 22.38
C VAL A 12 17.27 -0.53 21.90
N ALA A 13 18.10 0.24 22.60
CA ALA A 13 18.35 1.64 22.28
C ALA A 13 19.03 1.78 20.91
N ALA A 14 18.47 2.67 20.08
CA ALA A 14 18.90 3.07 18.76
C ALA A 14 20.16 3.97 18.78
N ALA A 15 21.29 3.47 19.26
CA ALA A 15 22.51 4.28 19.35
C ALA A 15 23.26 4.44 18.02
N ASP A 16 23.02 3.56 17.03
CA ASP A 16 23.71 3.56 15.71
C ASP A 16 22.76 3.50 14.51
N ALA A 17 21.45 3.61 14.72
CA ALA A 17 20.52 3.64 13.59
C ALA A 17 20.74 4.93 12.78
N PRO A 18 20.83 4.86 11.45
CA PRO A 18 21.03 6.05 10.62
C PRO A 18 19.89 7.05 10.81
N ASP A 19 20.25 8.33 10.92
CA ASP A 19 19.29 9.41 11.10
C ASP A 19 18.39 9.57 9.85
N ALA A 20 17.21 10.16 10.04
CA ALA A 20 16.27 10.49 8.98
C ALA A 20 16.91 11.31 7.86
N ALA A 21 17.88 12.17 8.17
CA ALA A 21 18.63 12.95 7.18
C ALA A 21 19.43 12.07 6.18
N VAL A 22 19.83 10.86 6.58
CA VAL A 22 20.49 9.88 5.71
C VAL A 22 19.47 9.03 4.95
N LEU A 23 18.39 8.63 5.62
CA LEU A 23 17.40 7.70 5.07
C LEU A 23 16.41 8.35 4.11
N GLU A 24 16.00 9.60 4.35
CA GLU A 24 15.03 10.29 3.50
C GLU A 24 15.51 10.43 2.04
N PRO A 25 16.75 10.88 1.75
CA PRO A 25 17.25 10.95 0.37
C PRO A 25 17.25 9.59 -0.34
N ILE A 26 17.64 8.52 0.36
CA ILE A 26 17.65 7.15 -0.17
C ILE A 26 16.22 6.72 -0.54
N ALA A 27 15.27 6.96 0.37
CA ALA A 27 13.87 6.63 0.16
C ALA A 27 13.25 7.41 -1.00
N ARG A 28 13.54 8.71 -1.11
CA ARG A 28 13.07 9.56 -2.23
C ARG A 28 13.67 9.12 -3.56
N GLN A 29 14.94 8.73 -3.59
CA GLN A 29 15.59 8.20 -4.79
C GLN A 29 14.88 6.92 -5.25
N ALA A 30 14.67 5.96 -4.36
CA ALA A 30 14.01 4.70 -4.69
C ALA A 30 12.57 4.90 -5.19
N LEU A 31 11.79 5.78 -4.54
CA LEU A 31 10.46 6.12 -5.04
C LEU A 31 10.51 6.80 -6.42
N GLY A 32 11.55 7.58 -6.70
CA GLY A 32 11.78 8.20 -8.00
C GLY A 32 11.94 7.20 -9.16
N GLU A 33 12.25 5.93 -8.87
CA GLU A 33 12.34 4.87 -9.87
C GLU A 33 10.97 4.35 -10.32
N ILE A 34 9.95 4.44 -9.45
CA ILE A 34 8.62 3.86 -9.69
C ILE A 34 7.51 4.92 -9.84
N THR A 35 7.74 6.15 -9.41
CA THR A 35 6.75 7.22 -9.45
C THR A 35 7.39 8.58 -9.71
N ARG A 36 6.56 9.55 -10.06
CA ARG A 36 7.01 10.93 -10.26
C ARG A 36 7.36 11.54 -8.89
N PRO A 37 8.44 12.34 -8.77
CA PRO A 37 8.74 13.04 -7.52
C PRO A 37 7.56 13.88 -6.99
N ALA A 38 6.77 14.45 -7.89
CA ALA A 38 5.57 15.22 -7.56
C ALA A 38 4.44 14.40 -6.91
N HIS A 39 4.50 13.06 -6.91
CA HIS A 39 3.57 12.17 -6.21
C HIS A 39 4.02 11.82 -4.77
N VAL A 40 5.26 12.17 -4.42
CA VAL A 40 5.85 11.91 -3.09
C VAL A 40 5.83 13.22 -2.30
N GLY A 41 4.99 13.29 -1.27
CA GLY A 41 4.82 14.49 -0.46
C GLY A 41 5.83 14.62 0.68
N ALA A 42 5.37 15.20 1.79
CA ALA A 42 6.18 15.45 2.97
C ALA A 42 6.56 14.15 3.68
N LEU A 43 7.76 14.13 4.27
CA LEU A 43 8.16 13.07 5.19
C LEU A 43 7.21 13.08 6.40
N ARG A 44 6.74 11.89 6.77
CA ARG A 44 5.81 11.70 7.90
C ARG A 44 6.57 11.22 9.12
N ASP A 45 7.29 10.11 8.96
CA ASP A 45 8.07 9.51 10.03
C ASP A 45 9.12 8.56 9.46
N VAL A 46 10.07 8.23 10.33
CA VAL A 46 11.06 7.18 10.16
C VAL A 46 11.02 6.33 11.42
N VAL A 47 10.75 5.04 11.26
CA VAL A 47 10.74 4.08 12.37
C VAL A 47 11.79 3.02 12.08
N VAL A 48 12.64 2.72 13.06
CA VAL A 48 13.65 1.67 12.93
C VAL A 48 13.32 0.54 13.90
N ALA A 49 13.22 -0.68 13.37
CA ALA A 49 13.01 -1.90 14.14
C ALA A 49 13.73 -3.06 13.45
N ASP A 50 14.41 -3.90 14.22
CA ASP A 50 15.06 -5.13 13.74
C ASP A 50 15.95 -4.91 12.49
N ASP A 51 16.83 -3.91 12.55
CA ASP A 51 17.73 -3.49 11.45
C ASP A 51 17.03 -3.08 10.14
N VAL A 52 15.73 -2.78 10.19
CA VAL A 52 14.96 -2.23 9.07
C VAL A 52 14.39 -0.87 9.45
N ALA A 53 14.66 0.13 8.62
CA ALA A 53 14.05 1.44 8.68
C ALA A 53 12.85 1.52 7.74
N THR A 54 11.69 1.88 8.28
CA THR A 54 10.47 2.20 7.55
C THR A 54 10.37 3.72 7.41
N VAL A 55 10.57 4.24 6.20
CA VAL A 55 10.47 5.67 5.88
C VAL A 55 9.13 5.93 5.19
N ARG A 56 8.31 6.82 5.75
CA ARG A 56 6.96 7.10 5.22
C ARG A 56 6.77 8.54 4.76
N PHE A 57 6.07 8.71 3.64
CA PHE A 57 5.70 10.00 3.08
C PHE A 57 4.20 10.08 2.81
N SER A 58 3.61 11.27 2.94
CA SER A 58 2.26 11.52 2.39
C SER A 58 2.28 11.33 0.88
N THR A 59 1.22 10.79 0.28
CA THR A 59 1.07 10.81 -1.19
C THR A 59 0.34 12.05 -1.68
N THR A 60 0.74 12.53 -2.85
CA THR A 60 0.00 13.53 -3.64
C THR A 60 -0.56 12.93 -4.94
N GLN A 61 -0.47 11.60 -5.09
CA GLN A 61 -1.01 10.89 -6.24
C GLN A 61 -2.54 10.87 -6.21
N GLY A 62 -3.16 11.31 -7.31
CA GLY A 62 -4.62 11.27 -7.47
C GLY A 62 -5.16 9.84 -7.35
N GLY A 63 -6.31 9.69 -6.70
CA GLY A 63 -6.94 8.39 -6.44
C GLY A 63 -6.51 7.73 -5.12
N TYR A 64 -5.49 8.26 -4.44
CA TYR A 64 -4.95 7.69 -3.20
C TYR A 64 -5.01 8.65 -1.99
N PRO A 65 -6.10 9.41 -1.76
CA PRO A 65 -6.20 10.28 -0.58
C PRO A 65 -6.12 9.43 0.70
N GLY A 66 -5.27 9.86 1.64
CA GLY A 66 -5.05 9.14 2.91
C GLY A 66 -4.10 7.93 2.81
N TRP A 67 -3.43 7.71 1.68
CA TRP A 67 -2.41 6.68 1.54
C TRP A 67 -1.01 7.25 1.79
N TYR A 68 -0.06 6.37 2.14
CA TYR A 68 1.35 6.71 2.34
C TYR A 68 2.25 5.91 1.42
N TRP A 69 3.26 6.59 0.88
CA TRP A 69 4.43 5.90 0.34
C TRP A 69 5.25 5.40 1.52
N THR A 70 5.61 4.12 1.49
CA THR A 70 6.49 3.49 2.48
C THR A 70 7.70 2.91 1.75
N VAL A 71 8.89 3.12 2.32
CA VAL A 71 10.13 2.51 1.86
C VAL A 71 10.75 1.76 3.03
N SER A 72 10.95 0.46 2.87
CA SER A 72 11.70 -0.36 3.83
C SER A 72 13.17 -0.40 3.41
N ILE A 73 14.06 -0.04 4.33
CA ILE A 73 15.50 0.08 4.09
C ILE A 73 16.23 -0.79 5.12
N ALA A 74 17.08 -1.71 4.68
CA ALA A 74 17.99 -2.41 5.57
C ALA A 74 19.06 -1.45 6.08
N VAL A 75 19.28 -1.42 7.40
CA VAL A 75 20.21 -0.50 8.09
C VAL A 75 21.20 -1.26 8.98
N ASN A 76 21.62 -2.44 8.51
CA ASN A 76 22.53 -3.34 9.23
C ASN A 76 23.83 -2.63 9.66
N PRO A 77 24.27 -2.78 10.92
CA PRO A 77 25.48 -2.14 11.41
C PRO A 77 26.71 -2.43 10.54
N GLY A 78 27.46 -1.39 10.18
CA GLY A 78 28.68 -1.50 9.36
C GLY A 78 28.44 -1.74 7.88
N MET A 79 27.18 -1.77 7.42
CA MET A 79 26.82 -1.85 6.00
C MET A 79 26.20 -0.54 5.52
N GLN A 80 26.32 -0.29 4.21
CA GLN A 80 25.59 0.80 3.58
C GLN A 80 24.09 0.45 3.52
N PRO A 81 23.18 1.40 3.83
CA PRO A 81 21.76 1.14 3.74
C PRO A 81 21.33 0.72 2.33
N SER A 82 20.41 -0.24 2.25
CA SER A 82 19.87 -0.72 0.97
C SER A 82 18.35 -0.80 0.99
N VAL A 83 17.70 -0.42 -0.10
CA VAL A 83 16.24 -0.49 -0.21
C VAL A 83 15.80 -1.94 -0.40
N LEU A 84 14.84 -2.37 0.41
CA LEU A 84 14.24 -3.69 0.36
C LEU A 84 12.98 -3.68 -0.50
N GLU A 85 12.08 -2.73 -0.24
CA GLU A 85 10.81 -2.59 -0.95
C GLU A 85 10.31 -1.14 -0.94
N THR A 86 9.40 -0.86 -1.88
CA THR A 86 8.63 0.39 -1.94
C THR A 86 7.17 0.05 -2.17
N GLU A 87 6.28 0.71 -1.44
CA GLU A 87 4.85 0.43 -1.51
C GLU A 87 4.03 1.71 -1.30
N LEU A 88 2.82 1.72 -1.85
CA LEU A 88 1.80 2.74 -1.59
C LEU A 88 0.67 2.04 -0.86
N MET A 89 0.52 2.31 0.43
CA MET A 89 -0.42 1.60 1.30
C MET A 89 -1.46 2.55 1.90
N PRO A 90 -2.71 2.09 2.07
CA PRO A 90 -3.75 2.88 2.72
C PRO A 90 -3.38 3.08 4.19
N ALA A 91 -3.57 4.30 4.69
CA ALA A 91 -3.44 4.62 6.10
C ALA A 91 -4.79 5.07 6.69
N GLU A 92 -4.77 5.62 7.90
CA GLU A 92 -5.98 6.14 8.54
C GLU A 92 -6.64 7.21 7.66
N GLY A 93 -7.94 7.02 7.38
CA GLY A 93 -8.72 7.90 6.52
C GLY A 93 -8.54 7.68 5.01
N ALA A 94 -7.84 6.62 4.60
CA ALA A 94 -7.71 6.27 3.19
C ALA A 94 -9.06 5.93 2.55
N LEU A 95 -9.30 6.44 1.35
CA LEU A 95 -10.34 5.90 0.48
C LEU A 95 -9.86 4.53 -0.02
N VAL A 96 -10.52 3.47 0.43
CA VAL A 96 -10.23 2.09 0.04
C VAL A 96 -11.27 1.58 -0.95
N ALA A 97 -10.88 0.58 -1.74
CA ALA A 97 -11.80 -0.07 -2.66
C ALA A 97 -12.96 -0.74 -1.89
N PRO A 98 -14.16 -0.80 -2.50
CA PRO A 98 -15.24 -1.62 -1.96
C PRO A 98 -14.88 -3.11 -2.04
N ASP A 99 -15.71 -3.95 -1.41
CA ASP A 99 -15.55 -5.39 -1.46
C ASP A 99 -15.52 -5.90 -2.91
N TRP A 100 -14.69 -6.90 -3.14
CA TRP A 100 -14.59 -7.53 -4.44
C TRP A 100 -15.89 -8.29 -4.75
N VAL A 101 -16.41 -8.04 -5.96
CA VAL A 101 -17.58 -8.73 -6.51
C VAL A 101 -17.11 -9.68 -7.60
N PRO A 102 -17.51 -10.97 -7.56
CA PRO A 102 -17.22 -11.93 -8.62
C PRO A 102 -17.56 -11.42 -10.01
N TRP A 103 -16.75 -11.83 -10.99
CA TRP A 103 -16.97 -11.40 -12.37
C TRP A 103 -18.32 -11.88 -12.93
N ALA A 104 -18.76 -13.08 -12.57
CA ALA A 104 -20.05 -13.62 -12.98
C ALA A 104 -21.20 -12.71 -12.49
N ASP A 105 -21.17 -12.33 -11.21
CA ASP A 105 -22.17 -11.49 -10.57
C ASP A 105 -22.23 -10.09 -11.22
N ARG A 106 -21.10 -9.54 -11.67
CA ARG A 106 -21.06 -8.26 -12.42
C ARG A 106 -21.73 -8.33 -13.79
N LEU A 107 -21.90 -9.53 -14.35
CA LEU A 107 -22.45 -9.75 -15.69
C LEU A 107 -23.92 -10.17 -15.68
N GLU A 108 -24.55 -10.39 -14.51
CA GLU A 108 -25.91 -10.92 -14.42
C GLU A 108 -26.91 -10.10 -15.25
N ASP A 109 -26.91 -8.76 -15.10
CA ASP A 109 -27.80 -7.87 -15.85
C ASP A 109 -27.58 -7.96 -17.37
N TYR A 110 -26.32 -7.99 -17.79
CA TYR A 110 -25.96 -8.11 -19.21
C TYR A 110 -26.44 -9.45 -19.79
N LEU A 111 -26.22 -10.55 -19.06
CA LEU A 111 -26.63 -11.89 -19.50
C LEU A 111 -28.17 -12.02 -19.53
N ALA A 112 -28.87 -11.46 -18.55
CA ALA A 112 -30.34 -11.43 -18.53
C ALA A 112 -30.89 -10.63 -19.73
N GLN A 113 -30.25 -9.52 -20.07
CA GLN A 113 -30.64 -8.71 -21.22
C GLN A 113 -30.38 -9.43 -22.55
N GLN A 114 -29.24 -10.13 -22.69
CA GLN A 114 -28.98 -10.97 -23.86
C GLN A 114 -29.99 -12.12 -24.01
N ALA A 115 -30.43 -12.72 -22.91
CA ALA A 115 -31.44 -13.78 -22.94
C ALA A 115 -32.78 -13.25 -23.46
N LEU A 116 -33.24 -12.10 -22.95
CA LEU A 116 -34.47 -11.44 -23.42
C LEU A 116 -34.39 -11.07 -24.91
N GLU A 117 -33.27 -10.52 -25.37
CA GLU A 117 -33.07 -10.18 -26.78
C GLU A 117 -33.07 -11.43 -27.67
N GLY A 118 -32.46 -12.53 -27.22
CA GLY A 118 -32.49 -13.81 -27.91
C GLY A 118 -33.89 -14.42 -28.00
N GLU A 119 -34.70 -14.29 -26.94
CA GLU A 119 -36.10 -14.74 -26.93
C GLU A 119 -36.96 -13.95 -27.91
N LEU A 120 -36.84 -12.62 -27.93
CA LEU A 120 -37.57 -11.74 -28.85
C LEU A 120 -37.22 -12.00 -30.32
N ALA A 121 -35.93 -12.18 -30.63
CA ALA A 121 -35.48 -12.48 -32.00
C ALA A 121 -35.90 -13.88 -32.49
N GLY A 122 -36.18 -14.80 -31.57
CA GLY A 122 -36.66 -16.15 -31.89
C GLY A 122 -38.17 -16.21 -32.22
N ASP A 123 -38.97 -15.29 -31.68
CA ASP A 123 -40.43 -15.23 -31.87
C ASP A 123 -40.82 -14.68 -33.26
N ASP A 124 -39.98 -13.83 -33.86
CA ASP A 124 -40.23 -13.20 -35.18
C ASP A 124 -39.94 -14.11 -36.40
N GLY A 125 -39.44 -15.34 -36.20
CA GLY A 125 -38.92 -16.21 -37.26
C GLY A 125 -39.85 -17.32 -37.78
N ASP A 126 -41.02 -17.53 -37.20
CA ASP A 126 -41.93 -18.66 -37.50
C ASP A 126 -43.29 -18.23 -38.12
N SER A 127 -43.32 -17.16 -38.91
CA SER A 127 -44.57 -16.70 -39.57
C SER A 127 -44.54 -16.69 -41.08
#